data_AF-A0A8D4BLI1-F1
#
_entry.id   AF-A0A8D4BLI1-F1
#
_cell.length_a   1.000
_cell.length_b   1.000
_cell.length_c   1.000
_cell.angle_alpha   90.00
_cell.angle_beta   90.00
_cell.angle_gamma   90.00
#
_symmetry.space_group_name_H-M   'P 1'
#
loop_
_entity.id
_entity.type
_entity.pdbx_description
1 polymer ?
#
loop_
_entity_poly.entity_id
_entity_poly.type
_entity_poly.pdbx_seq_one_letter_code
_entity_poly.pdbx_strand_id
1 'polypeptide(L)' 'MKVGLVDDHSYDLEKLRISLEREDDIDILFSTSSAEEAYNEIKKMKLIY' A
#
# COMPACT_ATOMS: atom_id res chain seq x y z
N MET A 1 -3.25 -4.90 -11.46
CA MET A 1 -2.51 -5.57 -10.36
C MET A 1 -2.80 -4.89 -9.02
N LYS A 2 -3.01 -5.64 -7.93
CA LYS A 2 -3.25 -5.07 -6.58
C LYS A 2 -1.95 -5.01 -5.78
N VAL A 3 -1.63 -3.85 -5.19
CA VAL A 3 -0.38 -3.64 -4.45
C VAL A 3 -0.62 -2.94 -3.11
N GLY A 4 0.23 -3.22 -2.12
CA GLY A 4 0.29 -2.49 -0.87
C GLY A 4 1.68 -1.88 -0.68
N LEU A 5 1.76 -0.63 -0.22
CA LEU A 5 3.01 0.10 -0.04
C LEU A 5 3.36 0.20 1.45
N VAL A 6 4.61 -0.14 1.78
CA VAL A 6 5.15 -0.08 3.15
C VAL A 6 6.55 0.49 3.12
N ASP A 7 6.75 1.66 3.74
CA ASP A 7 8.05 2.32 3.81
C ASP A 7 8.08 3.24 5.05
N ASP A 8 9.09 3.11 5.90
CA ASP A 8 9.24 3.92 7.12
C ASP A 8 9.58 5.39 6.81
N HIS A 9 9.97 5.69 5.57
CA HIS A 9 10.17 7.04 5.06
C HIS A 9 8.94 7.57 4.32
N SER A 10 8.18 8.42 5.01
CA SER A 10 6.93 9.01 4.48
C SER A 10 7.08 9.76 3.15
N TYR A 11 8.23 10.39 2.91
CA TYR A 11 8.49 11.11 1.66
C TYR A 11 8.67 10.19 0.45
N ASP A 12 9.36 9.06 0.64
CA ASP A 12 9.55 8.09 -0.44
C ASP A 12 8.28 7.27 -0.67
N LEU A 13 7.53 6.98 0.40
CA LEU A 13 6.20 6.37 0.31
C LEU A 13 5.24 7.19 -0.55
N GLU A 14 5.20 8.50 -0.34
CA GLU A 14 4.33 9.41 -1.12
C GLU A 14 4.76 9.47 -2.59
N LYS A 15 6.07 9.48 -2.87
CA LYS A 15 6.56 9.41 -4.26
C LYS A 15 6.15 8.11 -4.96
N LEU A 16 6.27 6.98 -4.28
CA LEU A 16 5.87 5.68 -4.80
C LEU A 16 4.37 5.67 -5.09
N ARG A 17 3.56 6.16 -4.14
CA ARG A 17 2.12 6.28 -4.32
C ARG A 17 1.76 7.11 -5.55
N ILE A 18 2.28 8.34 -5.67
CA ILE A 18 1.99 9.23 -6.81
C ILE A 18 2.46 8.65 -8.13
N SER A 19 3.58 7.93 -8.14
CA SER A 19 4.12 7.32 -9.36
C SER A 19 3.23 6.16 -9.84
N LEU A 20 2.74 5.35 -8.91
CA LEU A 20 1.92 4.17 -9.21
C LEU A 20 0.44 4.51 -9.44
N GLU A 21 -0.10 5.59 -8.84
CA GLU A 21 -1.46 6.08 -9.10
C GLU A 21 -1.71 6.48 -10.56
N ARG A 22 -0.64 6.71 -11.33
CA ARG A 22 -0.72 7.07 -12.76
C ARG A 22 -0.82 5.86 -13.69
N GLU A 23 -0.61 4.65 -13.17
CA GLU A 23 -0.63 3.42 -13.95
C GLU A 23 -2.03 2.80 -13.92
N ASP A 24 -2.67 2.67 -15.09
CA ASP A 24 -4.05 2.17 -15.20
C ASP A 24 -4.24 0.71 -14.72
N ASP A 25 -3.17 -0.07 -14.67
CA ASP A 25 -3.19 -1.47 -14.18
C ASP A 25 -2.64 -1.60 -12.75
N ILE A 26 -2.64 -0.55 -11.94
CA ILE A 26 -2.22 -0.64 -10.53
C ILE A 26 -3.32 -0.11 -9.61
N ASP A 27 -3.78 -0.98 -8.71
CA ASP A 27 -4.73 -0.67 -7.65
C ASP A 27 -4.01 -0.70 -6.30
N ILE A 28 -3.79 0.48 -5.72
CA ILE A 28 -3.10 0.63 -4.44
C ILE A 28 -4.10 0.41 -3.31
N LEU A 29 -3.97 -0.73 -2.64
CA LEU A 29 -4.88 -1.18 -1.59
C LEU A 29 -4.66 -0.48 -0.25
N PHE A 30 -3.40 -0.19 0.08
CA PHE A 30 -3.00 0.58 1.27
C PHE A 30 -1.60 1.16 1.10
N SER A 31 -1.29 2.18 1.90
CA SER A 31 0.02 2.82 1.98
C SER A 31 0.27 3.22 3.44
N THR A 32 1.27 2.63 4.08
CA THR A 32 1.56 2.89 5.51
C THR A 32 3.06 2.92 5.76
N SER A 33 3.49 3.64 6.79
CA SER A 33 4.87 3.63 7.26
C SER A 33 5.13 2.61 8.38
N SER A 34 4.13 1.82 8.75
CA SER A 34 4.22 0.83 9.81
C SER A 34 4.02 -0.59 9.27
N ALA A 35 5.00 -1.46 9.52
CA ALA A 35 4.88 -2.88 9.21
C ALA A 35 3.72 -3.55 9.97
N GLU A 36 3.41 -3.08 11.18
CA GLU A 36 2.29 -3.59 11.97
C GLU A 36 0.95 -3.24 11.32
N GLU A 37 0.79 -1.99 10.87
CA GLU A 37 -0.42 -1.58 10.16
C GLU A 37 -0.57 -2.35 8.85
N ALA A 38 0.51 -2.54 8.10
CA ALA A 38 0.49 -3.31 6.85
C ALA A 38 0.02 -4.75 7.08
N TYR A 39 0.52 -5.41 8.15
CA TYR A 39 0.07 -6.74 8.53
C TYR A 39 -1.43 -6.76 8.86
N ASN A 40 -1.92 -5.75 9.57
CA ASN A 40 -3.34 -5.63 9.91
C ASN A 40 -4.21 -5.42 8.67
N GLU A 41 -3.79 -4.60 7.71
CA GLU A 41 -4.50 -4.39 6.44
C GLU A 41 -4.58 -5.68 5.61
N ILE A 42 -3.47 -6.40 5.49
CA ILE A 42 -3.44 -7.70 4.81
C ILE A 42 -4.38 -8.71 5.50
N LYS A 43 -4.36 -8.75 6.83
CA LYS A 43 -5.24 -9.65 7.60
C LYS A 43 -6.72 -9.30 7.40
N LYS A 44 -7.08 -8.02 7.42
CA LYS A 44 -8.46 -7.56 7.14
C LYS A 44 -8.89 -7.99 5.74
N MET A 45 -8.05 -7.80 4.73
CA MET A 45 -8.35 -8.20 3.36
C MET A 45 -8.54 -9.71 3.21
N LYS A 46 -7.73 -10.51 3.91
CA LYS A 46 -7.85 -11.96 3.93
C LYS A 46 -9.11 -12.47 4.63
N LEU A 47 -9.71 -11.69 5.53
CA LEU A 47 -10.97 -12.01 6.21
C LEU A 47 -12.21 -11.66 5.39
N ILE A 48 -12.07 -10.83 4.34
CA ILE A 48 -13.17 -10.34 3.50
C ILE A 48 -13.36 -11.25 2.25
N TYR A 49 -12.48 -12.22 2.02
CA TYR A 49 -12.54 -13.23 0.96
C TYR A 49 -12.64 -14.64 1.54
#